data_AF-A0A1T5MW66-F1
#
_entry.id   AF-A0A1T5MW66-F1
#
_cell.length_a   1.000
_cell.length_b   1.000
_cell.length_c   1.000
_cell.angle_alpha   90.00
_cell.angle_beta   90.00
_cell.angle_gamma   90.00
#
_symmetry.space_group_name_H-M   'P 1'
#
loop_
_entity.id
_entity.type
_entity.pdbx_description
1 polymer ?
#
loop_
_entity_poly.entity_id
_entity_poly.type
_entity_poly.pdbx_seq_one_letter_code
_entity_poly.pdbx_strand_id
1 'polypeptide(L)'
;MENVAPEALEFIKEKIDQIIKDSKDLDKTEEEIIRLRFGLDEEGPIKIRDLSKKFNLRPKEMKKKVDAIEKKIFNKLKRTI
;
A
#
# COMPACT_ATOMS: atom_id res chain seq x y z
N MET A 1 20.16 -3.40 12.67
CA MET A 1 18.85 -3.34 12.00
C MET A 1 17.91 -2.71 13.00
N GLU A 2 17.41 -1.50 12.72
CA GLU A 2 16.40 -0.86 13.56
C GLU A 2 15.17 -1.76 13.58
N ASN A 3 14.96 -2.47 14.69
CA ASN A 3 13.70 -3.16 14.94
C ASN A 3 12.65 -2.07 15.12
N VAL A 4 11.91 -1.77 14.06
CA VAL A 4 10.63 -1.08 14.19
C VAL A 4 9.84 -1.94 15.18
N ALA A 5 9.50 -1.35 16.33
CA ALA A 5 8.74 -2.02 17.36
C ALA A 5 7.46 -2.60 16.71
N PRO A 6 7.07 -3.86 16.96
CA PRO A 6 5.88 -4.47 16.38
C PRO A 6 4.63 -3.57 16.46
N GLU A 7 4.52 -2.82 17.55
CA GLU A 7 3.48 -1.84 17.84
C GLU A 7 3.50 -0.65 16.86
N ALA A 8 4.69 -0.19 16.47
CA ALA A 8 4.84 0.89 15.50
C ALA A 8 4.46 0.42 14.08
N LEU A 9 4.76 -0.83 13.73
CA LEU A 9 4.35 -1.40 12.44
C LEU A 9 2.83 -1.59 12.39
N GLU A 10 2.22 -2.07 13.46
CA GLU A 10 0.78 -2.24 13.58
C GLU A 10 0.06 -0.89 13.49
N PHE A 11 0.54 0.12 14.21
CA PHE A 11 0.02 1.49 14.12
C PHE A 11 0.09 2.05 12.69
N ILE A 12 1.20 1.85 11.98
CA ILE A 12 1.34 2.29 10.59
C ILE A 12 0.32 1.57 9.69
N LYS A 13 0.14 0.25 9.86
CA LYS A 13 -0.84 -0.52 9.10
C LYS A 13 -2.27 -0.02 9.35
N GLU A 14 -2.65 0.23 10.60
CA GLU A 14 -3.96 0.79 10.95
C GLU A 14 -4.19 2.16 10.30
N LYS A 15 -3.18 3.04 10.33
CA LYS A 15 -3.27 4.35 9.69
C LYS A 15 -3.40 4.26 8.18
N ILE A 16 -2.68 3.34 7.55
CA ILE A 16 -2.79 3.10 6.12
C ILE A 16 -4.20 2.56 5.78
N ASP A 17 -4.73 1.59 6.54
CA ASP A 17 -6.08 1.05 6.32
C ASP A 17 -7.17 2.12 6.50
N GLN A 18 -7.05 3.01 7.50
CA GLN A 18 -7.92 4.17 7.66
C GLN A 18 -7.86 5.10 6.43
N ILE A 19 -6.65 5.45 5.99
CA ILE A 19 -6.47 6.32 4.81
C ILE A 19 -7.10 5.69 3.57
N ILE A 20 -6.94 4.38 3.37
CA ILE A 20 -7.53 3.66 2.24
C ILE A 20 -9.06 3.75 2.31
N LYS A 21 -9.67 3.45 3.45
CA LYS A 21 -11.13 3.49 3.67
C LYS A 21 -11.72 4.88 3.45
N ASP A 22 -11.02 5.93 3.89
CA ASP A 22 -11.46 7.31 3.75
C ASP A 22 -11.13 7.92 2.37
N SER A 23 -10.38 7.21 1.53
CA SER A 23 -9.92 7.72 0.24
C SER A 23 -10.97 7.60 -0.85
N LYS A 24 -11.58 8.73 -1.22
CA LYS A 24 -12.47 8.81 -2.40
C LYS A 24 -11.73 8.79 -3.75
N ASP A 25 -10.42 8.98 -3.73
CA ASP A 25 -9.52 9.08 -4.89
C ASP A 25 -8.73 7.78 -5.18
N LEU A 26 -9.06 6.70 -4.48
CA LEU A 26 -8.61 5.35 -4.82
C LEU A 26 -9.75 4.58 -5.47
N ASP A 27 -9.48 4.01 -6.65
CA ASP A 27 -10.38 3.01 -7.20
C ASP A 27 -10.20 1.64 -6.50
N LYS A 28 -11.15 0.72 -6.73
CA LYS A 28 -11.12 -0.61 -6.10
C LYS A 28 -9.84 -1.40 -6.41
N THR A 29 -9.26 -1.20 -7.60
CA THR A 29 -8.02 -1.89 -8.01
C THR A 29 -6.81 -1.26 -7.31
N GLU A 30 -6.77 0.07 -7.19
CA GLU A 30 -5.73 0.78 -6.45
C GLU A 30 -5.76 0.42 -4.96
N GLU A 31 -6.95 0.32 -4.37
CA GLU A 31 -7.14 -0.20 -3.01
C GLU A 31 -6.59 -1.62 -2.87
N GLU A 32 -6.98 -2.56 -3.73
CA GLU A 32 -6.50 -3.94 -3.64
C GLU A 32 -4.97 -4.02 -3.79
N ILE A 33 -4.40 -3.30 -4.76
CA ILE A 33 -2.94 -3.27 -4.98
C ILE A 33 -2.22 -2.85 -3.70
N ILE A 34 -2.70 -1.83 -3.02
CA ILE A 34 -1.98 -1.24 -1.91
C ILE A 34 -2.15 -2.02 -0.60
N ARG A 35 -3.32 -2.63 -0.38
CA ARG A 35 -3.54 -3.56 0.73
C ARG A 35 -2.59 -4.75 0.65
N LEU A 36 -2.46 -5.34 -0.53
CA LEU A 36 -1.50 -6.42 -0.78
C LEU A 36 -0.04 -5.95 -0.65
N ARG A 37 0.27 -4.76 -1.16
CA ARG A 37 1.62 -4.19 -1.13
C ARG A 37 2.13 -3.95 0.29
N PHE A 38 1.25 -3.59 1.23
CA PHE A 38 1.58 -3.38 2.65
C PHE A 38 1.32 -4.61 3.53
N GLY A 39 0.78 -5.70 2.97
CA GLY A 39 0.46 -6.91 3.74
C GLY A 39 -0.65 -6.65 4.77
N LEU A 40 -1.73 -5.99 4.32
CA LEU A 40 -2.97 -5.81 5.09
C LEU A 40 -3.93 -7.00 4.93
N ASP A 41 -3.93 -7.63 3.75
CA ASP A 41 -4.83 -8.74 3.44
C ASP A 41 -4.13 -10.12 3.43
N GLU A 42 -2.81 -10.17 3.63
CA GLU A 42 -1.96 -11.37 3.52
C GLU A 42 -0.90 -11.39 4.65
N GLU A 43 -0.27 -12.54 4.88
CA GLU A 43 0.80 -12.72 5.90
C GLU A 43 2.05 -11.85 5.68
N GLY A 44 2.11 -11.07 4.59
CA GLY A 44 3.14 -10.07 4.40
C GLY A 44 3.02 -9.22 3.13
N PRO A 45 3.92 -8.23 2.98
CA PRO A 45 3.98 -7.36 1.80
C PRO A 45 4.24 -8.13 0.50
N ILE A 46 3.38 -7.95 -0.52
CA ILE A 46 3.59 -8.51 -1.85
C ILE A 46 4.55 -7.66 -2.68
N LYS A 47 5.49 -8.32 -3.36
CA LYS A 47 6.47 -7.67 -4.26
C LYS A 47 5.83 -7.21 -5.57
N ILE A 48 6.38 -6.15 -6.16
CA ILE A 48 5.96 -5.61 -7.48
C ILE A 48 5.87 -6.69 -8.56
N ARG A 49 6.80 -7.65 -8.58
CA ARG A 49 6.81 -8.74 -9.57
C ARG A 49 5.57 -9.62 -9.43
N ASP A 50 5.15 -9.93 -8.22
CA ASP A 50 4.00 -10.81 -8.01
C ASP A 50 2.68 -10.07 -8.18
N LEU A 51 2.63 -8.79 -7.78
CA LEU A 51 1.54 -7.89 -8.18
C LEU A 51 1.42 -7.81 -9.71
N SER A 52 2.54 -7.67 -10.42
CA SER A 52 2.52 -7.56 -11.89
C SER A 52 1.89 -8.79 -12.56
N LYS A 53 2.11 -9.99 -12.00
CA LYS A 53 1.45 -11.22 -12.44
C LYS A 53 -0.05 -11.20 -12.10
N LYS A 54 -0.40 -10.84 -10.85
CA LYS A 54 -1.80 -10.83 -10.36
C LYS A 54 -2.69 -9.91 -11.21
N PHE A 55 -2.19 -8.71 -11.53
CA PHE A 55 -2.94 -7.69 -12.27
C PHE A 55 -2.66 -7.69 -13.77
N ASN A 56 -1.91 -8.67 -14.29
CA ASN A 56 -1.55 -8.81 -15.71
C ASN A 56 -0.96 -7.51 -16.32
N LEU A 57 -0.03 -6.88 -15.60
CA LEU A 57 0.69 -5.67 -16.04
C LEU A 57 2.17 -5.96 -16.18
N ARG A 58 2.87 -5.21 -17.04
CA ARG A 58 4.34 -5.32 -17.08
C ARG A 58 4.92 -4.81 -15.75
N PRO A 59 6.01 -5.39 -15.24
CA PRO A 59 6.61 -4.97 -13.97
C PRO A 59 6.90 -3.46 -13.87
N LYS A 60 7.31 -2.84 -14.99
CA LYS A 60 7.57 -1.39 -15.07
C LYS A 60 6.29 -0.56 -14.93
N GLU A 61 5.18 -1.03 -15.49
CA GLU A 61 3.87 -0.37 -15.38
C GLU A 61 3.29 -0.55 -13.98
N MET A 62 3.40 -1.76 -13.43
CA MET A 62 3.02 -2.03 -12.05
C MET A 62 3.80 -1.16 -11.07
N LYS A 63 5.12 -1.02 -11.25
CA LYS A 63 5.94 -0.13 -10.42
C LYS A 63 5.42 1.31 -10.47
N LYS A 64 5.18 1.85 -11.67
CA LYS A 64 4.63 3.22 -11.81
C LYS A 64 3.28 3.38 -11.13
N LYS A 65 2.40 2.37 -11.25
CA LYS A 65 1.07 2.38 -10.61
C LYS A 65 1.21 2.37 -9.09
N VAL A 66 2.03 1.48 -8.54
CA VAL A 66 2.30 1.43 -7.09
C VAL A 66 2.93 2.73 -6.59
N ASP A 67 3.97 3.25 -7.26
CA ASP A 67 4.62 4.51 -6.89
C ASP A 67 3.62 5.68 -6.83
N ALA A 68 2.65 5.72 -7.76
CA ALA A 68 1.59 6.74 -7.77
C ALA A 68 0.61 6.59 -6.60
N ILE A 69 0.19 5.35 -6.29
CA ILE A 69 -0.72 5.05 -5.19
C ILE A 69 -0.03 5.33 -3.84
N GLU A 70 1.20 4.86 -3.66
CA GLU A 70 2.02 5.12 -2.46
C GLU A 70 2.16 6.63 -2.22
N LYS A 71 2.39 7.42 -3.28
CA LYS A 71 2.44 8.88 -3.19
C LYS A 71 1.12 9.50 -2.73
N LYS A 72 -0.04 9.02 -3.22
CA LYS A 72 -1.37 9.49 -2.76
C LYS A 72 -1.52 9.26 -1.26
N ILE A 73 -1.23 8.05 -0.79
CA ILE A 73 -1.38 7.67 0.62
C ILE A 73 -0.39 8.42 1.50
N PHE A 74 0.87 8.51 1.10
CA PHE A 74 1.89 9.22 1.88
C PHE A 74 1.57 10.71 2.05
N ASN A 75 1.03 11.35 1.01
CA ASN A 75 0.58 12.73 1.10
C ASN A 75 -0.60 12.91 2.08
N LYS A 76 -1.47 11.91 2.22
CA LYS A 76 -2.55 11.91 3.21
C LYS A 76 -2.03 11.64 4.61
N LEU A 77 -1.15 10.65 4.77
CA LEU A 77 -0.52 10.31 6.04
C LEU A 77 0.19 11.53 6.65
N LYS A 78 0.94 12.28 5.82
CA LYS A 78 1.60 13.54 6.20
C LYS A 78 0.66 14.67 6.64
N ARG A 79 -0.63 14.60 6.30
CA ARG A 79 -1.65 15.57 6.73
C ARG A 79 -2.37 15.12 7.99
N THR A 80 -2.29 13.84 8.32
CA THR A 80 -2.95 13.22 9.47
C THR A 80 -2.04 13.16 10.70
N ILE A 81 -0.73 13.14 10.51
CA ILE A 81 0.32 13.18 11.55
C ILE A 81 0.91 14.58 11.58
#